data_AF-A0A6B3GQB9-F1
#
_entry.id   AF-A0A6B3GQB9-F1
#
_cell.length_a   1.000
_cell.length_b   1.000
_cell.length_c   1.000
_cell.angle_alpha   90.00
_cell.angle_beta   90.00
_cell.angle_gamma   90.00
#
_symmetry.space_group_name_H-M   'P 1'
#
loop_
_entity.id
_entity.type
_entity.pdbx_description
1 polymer ?
#
loop_
_entity_poly.entity_id
_entity_poly.type
_entity_poly.pdbx_seq_one_letter_code
_entity_poly.pdbx_strand_id
1 'polypeptide(L)' 'DYCDGTLRTLQIENGEVTGVSDLGVSGGEVISFVEGGDGELYVLGSNGVVSRVDPA' A
#
# COMPACT_ATOMS: atom_id res chain seq x y z
N ASP A 1 -17.31 3.11 8.47
CA ASP A 1 -16.50 3.67 7.40
C ASP A 1 -15.29 2.78 7.26
N TYR A 2 -15.44 1.79 6.41
CA TYR A 2 -14.47 0.71 6.24
C TYR A 2 -13.46 1.22 5.20
N CYS A 3 -12.16 1.07 5.48
CA CYS A 3 -11.00 1.56 4.71
C CYS A 3 -11.32 2.28 3.39
N ASP A 4 -11.04 3.59 3.29
CA ASP A 4 -11.22 4.40 2.06
C ASP A 4 -10.39 3.92 0.86
N GLY A 5 -9.52 2.93 1.08
CA GLY A 5 -8.68 2.27 0.10
C GLY A 5 -7.43 3.08 -0.27
N THR A 6 -7.19 4.22 0.36
CA THR A 6 -6.00 5.04 0.12
C THR A 6 -4.75 4.28 0.54
N LEU A 7 -3.77 4.16 -0.37
CA LEU A 7 -2.47 3.61 -0.05
C LEU A 7 -1.50 4.74 0.34
N ARG A 8 -0.83 4.56 1.49
CA ARG A 8 0.12 5.54 2.03
C ARG A 8 1.46 4.88 2.31
N THR A 9 2.53 5.62 2.09
CA THR A 9 3.87 5.26 2.56
C THR A 9 4.15 5.93 3.90
N LEU A 10 4.88 5.23 4.76
CA LEU A 10 5.38 5.76 6.02
C LEU A 10 6.90 5.80 5.96
N GLN A 11 7.47 6.97 6.23
CA GLN A 11 8.90 7.10 6.47
C GLN A 11 9.15 6.85 7.96
N ILE A 12 10.07 5.93 8.27
CA ILE A 12 10.38 5.52 9.65
C ILE A 12 11.86 5.79 9.93
N GLU A 13 12.15 6.55 10.98
CA GLU A 13 13.50 6.81 11.48
C GLU A 13 13.55 6.50 12.97
N ASN A 14 14.53 5.71 13.41
CA ASN A 14 14.68 5.30 14.82
C ASN A 14 13.41 4.69 15.45
N GLY A 15 12.57 4.02 14.65
CA GLY A 15 11.32 3.41 15.10
C GLY A 15 10.14 4.37 15.21
N GLU A 16 10.31 5.63 14.81
CA GLU A 16 9.27 6.66 14.79
C GLU A 16 8.87 7.01 13.35
N VAL A 17 7.59 7.29 13.13
CA VAL A 17 7.10 7.78 11.83
C VAL A 17 7.47 9.24 11.69
N THR A 18 8.34 9.57 10.73
CA THR A 18 8.79 10.94 10.45
C THR A 18 8.15 11.54 9.20
N GLY A 19 7.47 10.73 8.39
CA GLY A 19 6.80 11.19 7.18
C GLY A 19 5.66 10.26 6.76
N VAL A 20 4.66 10.84 6.10
CA VAL A 20 3.54 10.14 5.48
C VAL A 20 3.34 10.71 4.10
N SER A 21 3.22 9.86 3.08
CA SER A 21 2.88 10.29 1.72
C SER A 21 1.77 9.41 1.14
N ASP A 22 0.94 10.01 0.29
CA ASP A 22 -0.10 9.31 -0.46
C ASP A 22 0.50 8.76 -1.77
N LEU A 23 0.15 7.52 -2.15
CA LEU A 23 0.60 6.92 -3.41
C LEU A 23 -0.24 7.34 -4.62
N GLY A 24 -1.33 8.09 -4.41
CA GLY A 24 -2.24 8.56 -5.45
C GLY A 24 -3.12 7.46 -6.04
N VAL A 25 -3.15 6.28 -5.43
CA VAL A 25 -3.85 5.09 -5.92
C VAL A 25 -4.69 4.44 -4.83
N SER A 26 -5.79 3.82 -5.26
CA SER A 26 -6.64 3.04 -4.37
C SER A 26 -6.32 1.56 -4.48
N GLY A 27 -6.03 0.93 -3.34
CA GLY A 27 -5.94 -0.53 -3.23
C GLY A 27 -7.29 -1.20 -3.00
N GLY A 28 -8.37 -0.42 -2.85
CA GLY A 28 -9.65 -0.91 -2.37
C GLY A 28 -9.55 -1.46 -0.95
N GLU A 29 -10.22 -2.58 -0.69
CA GLU A 29 -10.10 -3.28 0.59
C GLU A 29 -8.87 -4.19 0.61
N VAL A 30 -7.77 -3.70 1.17
CA VAL A 30 -6.50 -4.44 1.23
C VAL A 30 -6.38 -5.27 2.51
N ILE A 31 -6.02 -6.54 2.37
CA ILE A 31 -5.72 -7.44 3.51
C ILE A 31 -4.21 -7.61 3.71
N SER A 32 -3.41 -7.50 2.64
CA SER A 32 -1.96 -7.72 2.71
C SER A 32 -1.21 -7.02 1.57
N PHE A 33 0.10 -6.86 1.77
CA PHE A 33 1.05 -6.31 0.80
C PHE A 33 2.19 -7.31 0.57
N VAL A 34 2.72 -7.35 -0.64
CA VAL A 34 3.92 -8.11 -1.01
C VAL A 34 4.82 -7.24 -1.88
N GLU A 35 6.13 -7.31 -1.67
CA GLU A 35 7.13 -6.70 -2.53
C GLU A 35 7.78 -7.77 -3.42
N GLY A 36 7.89 -7.48 -4.72
CA GLY A 36 8.57 -8.31 -5.71
C GLY A 36 10.10 -8.18 -5.61
N GLY A 37 10.81 -9.04 -6.35
CA GLY A 37 12.27 -9.04 -6.37
C GLY A 37 12.90 -7.77 -6.99
N ASP A 38 12.13 -7.06 -7.83
CA ASP A 38 12.55 -5.82 -8.47
C ASP A 38 11.97 -4.58 -7.78
N GLY A 39 11.41 -4.74 -6.56
CA GLY A 39 10.85 -3.64 -5.75
C GLY A 39 9.43 -3.24 -6.12
N GLU A 40 8.71 -4.05 -6.89
CA GLU A 40 7.31 -3.75 -7.21
C GLU A 40 6.40 -4.07 -6.03
N LEU A 41 5.42 -3.21 -5.77
CA LEU A 41 4.46 -3.40 -4.70
C LEU A 41 3.19 -4.09 -5.24
N TYR A 42 2.69 -5.08 -4.52
CA TYR A 42 1.44 -5.78 -4.80
C TYR A 42 0.52 -5.73 -3.59
N VAL A 43 -0.78 -5.68 -3.85
CA VAL A 43 -1.84 -5.76 -2.84
C VAL A 43 -2.65 -7.04 -3.02
N LEU A 44 -3.00 -7.68 -1.91
CA LEU A 44 -4.04 -8.71 -1.85
C LEU A 44 -5.33 -8.08 -1.34
N GLY A 45 -6.36 -8.04 -2.19
CA GLY A 45 -7.69 -7.55 -1.85
C GLY A 45 -8.53 -8.59 -1.10
N SER A 46 -9.54 -8.14 -0.34
CA SER A 46 -10.54 -8.99 0.35
C SER A 46 -11.30 -9.95 -0.58
N ASN A 47 -11.41 -9.57 -1.85
CA ASN A 47 -11.99 -10.37 -2.92
C ASN A 47 -11.05 -11.46 -3.47
N GLY A 48 -9.83 -11.61 -2.92
CA GLY A 48 -8.84 -12.59 -3.36
C GLY A 48 -8.04 -12.17 -4.61
N VAL A 49 -8.23 -10.95 -5.11
CA VAL A 49 -7.48 -10.44 -6.27
C VAL A 49 -6.12 -9.90 -5.81
N VAL A 50 -5.08 -10.23 -6.59
CA VAL A 50 -3.75 -9.63 -6.45
C VAL A 50 -3.55 -8.60 -7.57
N SER A 51 -3.20 -7.37 -7.19
CA SER A 51 -2.96 -6.26 -8.12
C SER A 51 -1.59 -5.65 -7.88
N ARG A 52 -0.87 -5.30 -8.96
CA ARG A 52 0.34 -4.46 -8.86
C ARG A 52 -0.06 -3.02 -8.59
N VAL A 53 0.69 -2.35 -7.72
CA VAL A 53 0.55 -0.93 -7.41
C VAL A 53 1.54 -0.14 -8.29
N ASP A 54 0.99 0.70 -9.17
CA ASP A 54 1.75 1.67 -9.95
C ASP A 54 1.43 3.08 -9.41
N PRO A 55 2.34 3.72 -8.64
CA PRO A 55 2.09 5.05 -8.06
C PRO A 55 1.83 6.13 -9.14
N ALA A 56 1.07 7.16 -8.76
CA ALA A 56 0.73 8.29 -9.64
C ALA A 56 1.88 9.29 -9.84
#